data_AF-A0A5S3W0T1-F1
#
_entry.id   AF-A0A5S3W0T1-F1
#
_cell.length_a   1.000
_cell.length_b   1.000
_cell.length_c   1.000
_cell.angle_alpha   90.00
_cell.angle_beta   90.00
_cell.angle_gamma   90.00
#
_symmetry.space_group_name_H-M   'P 1'
#
loop_
_entity.id
_entity.type
_entity.pdbx_description
1 polymer ?
#
loop_
_entity_poly.entity_id
_entity_poly.type
_entity_poly.pdbx_seq_one_letter_code
_entity_poly.pdbx_strand_id
1 'polypeptide(L)'
;MNLNCARLYISRYSKTRSIYNHNFKFEKSIPETFNVPNIPQEIINISESFEKIFTQASEAESRQLDELAGIGYRKALEYLIKDYCISIKPEKEEDIKSNQLSRVINNYVTDENLKNCANRAVWLGNDETHYIRKWENHDLKDLKILIQLTCAWIETSILTKKYNIEMDRN
;
A
#
# COMPACT_ATOMS: atom_id res chain seq x y z
N MET A 1 20.14 6.49 30.08
CA MET A 1 19.49 5.34 29.40
C MET A 1 18.02 5.67 29.27
N ASN A 2 17.48 5.73 28.05
CA ASN A 2 16.08 6.08 27.83
C ASN A 2 15.21 4.90 28.29
N LEU A 3 14.36 5.11 29.31
CA LEU A 3 13.52 4.07 29.93
C LEU A 3 12.54 3.40 28.93
N ASN A 4 12.35 3.98 27.75
CA ASN A 4 11.49 3.44 26.68
C ASN A 4 12.23 2.53 25.67
N CYS A 5 13.51 2.22 25.87
CA CYS A 5 14.33 1.44 24.92
C CYS A 5 14.89 0.12 25.49
N ALA A 6 14.05 -0.65 26.18
CA ALA A 6 14.37 -2.03 26.59
C ALA A 6 13.72 -3.04 25.63
N ARG A 7 14.26 -3.18 24.41
CA ARG A 7 13.84 -4.24 23.48
C ARG A 7 14.90 -5.33 23.42
N LEU A 8 14.47 -6.58 23.59
CA LEU A 8 15.32 -7.76 23.41
C LEU A 8 15.58 -7.95 21.92
N TYR A 9 16.83 -8.21 21.56
CA TYR A 9 17.20 -8.61 20.21
C TYR A 9 18.18 -9.78 20.24
N ILE A 10 18.09 -10.66 19.23
CA ILE A 10 19.01 -11.78 19.02
C ILE A 10 19.76 -11.49 17.73
N SER A 11 21.08 -11.36 17.83
CA SER A 11 21.96 -11.18 16.67
C SER A 11 22.59 -12.52 16.27
N ARG A 12 22.53 -12.86 14.99
CA ARG A 12 23.20 -14.03 14.42
C ARG A 12 24.49 -13.60 13.73
N TYR A 13 25.56 -14.36 13.98
CA TYR A 13 26.86 -14.15 13.36
C TYR A 13 27.36 -15.46 12.74
N SER A 14 28.03 -15.39 11.59
CA SER A 14 28.73 -16.54 10.99
C SER A 14 30.24 -16.38 11.04
N LYS A 15 30.96 -17.48 11.27
CA LYS A 15 32.41 -17.48 11.28
C LYS A 15 32.94 -17.37 9.85
N THR A 16 33.81 -16.40 9.60
CA THR A 16 34.50 -16.30 8.30
C THR A 16 35.53 -17.43 8.17
N ARG A 17 35.64 -18.05 6.99
CA ARG A 17 36.59 -19.14 6.71
C ARG A 17 38.02 -18.58 6.58
N SER A 18 38.58 -18.06 7.66
CA SER A 18 40.00 -17.76 7.77
C SER A 18 40.60 -18.61 8.89
N ILE A 19 41.69 -19.30 8.57
CA ILE A 19 42.42 -20.18 9.51
C ILE A 19 43.14 -19.33 10.57
N TYR A 20 43.42 -18.06 10.27
CA TYR A 20 44.22 -17.16 11.10
C TYR A 20 43.44 -16.00 11.73
N ASN A 21 42.19 -15.76 11.31
CA ASN A 21 41.36 -14.68 11.85
C ASN A 21 40.04 -15.23 12.43
N HIS A 22 39.83 -14.98 13.73
CA HIS A 22 38.57 -15.25 14.43
C HIS A 22 37.51 -14.19 14.13
N ASN A 23 37.33 -13.83 12.86
CA ASN A 23 36.38 -12.80 12.47
C ASN A 23 34.98 -13.41 12.30
N PHE A 24 34.00 -12.79 12.95
CA PHE A 24 32.58 -13.09 12.82
C PHE A 24 31.93 -12.07 11.89
N LYS A 25 31.16 -12.54 10.92
CA LYS A 25 30.32 -11.71 10.05
C LYS A 25 28.94 -11.58 10.67
N PHE A 26 28.49 -10.36 10.90
CA PHE A 26 27.11 -10.09 11.28
C PHE A 26 26.17 -10.56 10.16
N GLU A 27 25.14 -11.33 10.51
CA GLU A 27 24.14 -11.80 9.55
C GLU A 27 22.84 -11.02 9.68
N LYS A 28 22.21 -11.03 10.86
CA LYS A 28 20.95 -10.32 11.12
C LYS A 28 20.66 -10.20 12.61
N SER A 29 19.76 -9.27 12.95
CA SER A 29 19.17 -9.13 14.29
C SER A 29 17.66 -9.31 14.22
N ILE A 30 17.09 -10.06 15.17
CA ILE A 30 15.64 -10.18 15.34
C ILE A 30 15.22 -9.58 16.68
N PRO A 31 14.03 -8.96 16.81
CA PRO A 31 13.07 -8.76 15.72
C PRO A 31 13.58 -7.75 14.69
N GLU A 32 13.33 -8.04 13.41
CA GLU A 32 13.50 -7.03 12.37
C GLU A 32 12.47 -5.94 12.62
N THR A 33 12.93 -4.69 12.74
CA THR A 33 12.04 -3.57 12.99
C THR A 33 11.29 -3.26 11.70
N PHE A 34 9.97 -3.48 11.71
CA PHE A 34 9.10 -3.05 10.63
C PHE A 34 9.19 -1.52 10.46
N ASN A 35 9.52 -1.09 9.24
CA ASN A 35 9.47 0.31 8.85
C ASN A 35 8.09 0.61 8.29
N VAL A 36 7.34 1.45 9.00
CA VAL A 36 6.00 1.87 8.58
C VAL A 36 6.09 2.53 7.19
N PRO A 37 5.21 2.17 6.23
CA PRO A 37 5.19 2.81 4.93
C PRO A 37 4.90 4.31 5.07
N ASN A 38 5.62 5.13 4.31
CA ASN A 38 5.32 6.55 4.21
C ASN A 38 4.07 6.74 3.33
N ILE A 39 2.97 7.19 3.91
CA ILE A 39 1.72 7.47 3.22
C ILE A 39 1.46 8.99 3.34
N PRO A 40 1.21 9.71 2.22
CA PRO A 40 0.92 11.14 2.27
C PRO A 40 -0.30 11.45 3.15
N GLN A 41 -0.28 12.58 3.85
CA GLN A 41 -1.35 12.95 4.79
C GLN A 41 -2.69 13.14 4.07
N GLU A 42 -2.66 13.64 2.84
CA GLU A 42 -3.80 13.79 1.94
C GLU A 42 -4.51 12.45 1.72
N ILE A 43 -3.76 11.35 1.63
CA ILE A 43 -4.30 10.00 1.46
C ILE A 43 -4.86 9.46 2.77
N ILE A 44 -4.18 9.68 3.88
CA ILE A 44 -4.66 9.29 5.22
C ILE A 44 -5.99 9.98 5.52
N ASN A 45 -6.09 11.28 5.22
CA ASN A 45 -7.31 12.06 5.44
C ASN A 45 -8.50 11.57 4.58
N ILE A 46 -8.23 10.95 3.44
CA ILE A 46 -9.25 10.33 2.59
C ILE A 46 -9.67 8.97 3.16
N SER A 47 -8.72 8.17 3.65
CA SER A 47 -8.99 6.82 4.12
C SER A 47 -8.00 6.37 5.20
N GLU A 48 -8.37 6.56 6.46
CA GLU A 48 -7.68 5.95 7.62
C GLU A 48 -7.73 4.42 7.56
N SER A 49 -8.79 3.86 6.96
CA SER A 49 -8.92 2.41 6.75
C SER A 49 -7.86 1.89 5.77
N PHE A 50 -7.59 2.63 4.69
CA PHE A 50 -6.49 2.31 3.79
C PHE A 50 -5.15 2.33 4.52
N GLU A 51 -4.83 3.38 5.28
CA GLU A 51 -3.58 3.48 6.04
C GLU A 51 -3.37 2.26 6.92
N LYS A 52 -4.39 1.89 7.70
CA LYS A 52 -4.34 0.73 8.60
C LYS A 52 -4.10 -0.57 7.85
N ILE A 53 -4.86 -0.84 6.79
CA ILE A 53 -4.79 -2.11 6.05
C ILE A 53 -3.48 -2.20 5.25
N PHE A 54 -3.07 -1.11 4.59
CA PHE A 54 -1.83 -1.05 3.82
C PHE A 54 -0.59 -1.22 4.71
N THR A 55 -0.62 -0.64 5.92
CA THR A 55 0.44 -0.82 6.91
C THR A 55 0.53 -2.27 7.38
N GLN A 56 -0.61 -2.90 7.69
CA GLN A 56 -0.64 -4.33 8.07
C GLN A 56 -0.17 -5.25 6.94
N ALA A 57 -0.57 -4.97 5.71
CA ALA A 57 -0.10 -5.71 4.53
C ALA A 57 1.42 -5.56 4.32
N SER A 58 1.94 -4.34 4.51
CA SER A 58 3.39 -4.07 4.42
C SER A 58 4.18 -4.74 5.54
N GLU A 59 3.60 -4.85 6.73
CA GLU A 59 4.21 -5.61 7.82
C GLU A 59 4.27 -7.11 7.50
N ALA A 60 3.20 -7.67 6.93
CA ALA A 60 3.19 -9.06 6.46
C ALA A 60 4.24 -9.30 5.36
N GLU A 61 4.33 -8.41 4.37
CA GLU A 61 5.36 -8.44 3.32
C GLU A 61 6.77 -8.41 3.92
N SER A 62 7.03 -7.52 4.90
CA SER A 62 8.34 -7.44 5.57
C SER A 62 8.75 -8.73 6.29
N ARG A 63 7.77 -9.58 6.61
CA ARG A 63 7.95 -10.88 7.25
C ARG A 63 7.92 -12.05 6.25
N GLN A 64 7.95 -11.77 4.94
CA GLN A 64 7.90 -12.76 3.85
C GLN A 64 6.59 -13.58 3.87
N LEU A 65 5.49 -12.97 4.33
CA LEU A 65 4.15 -13.57 4.32
C LEU A 65 3.37 -13.11 3.09
N ASP A 66 3.93 -13.38 1.91
CA ASP A 66 3.50 -12.77 0.64
C ASP A 66 2.03 -13.05 0.30
N GLU A 67 1.56 -14.28 0.54
CA GLU A 67 0.15 -14.68 0.35
C GLU A 67 -0.83 -13.83 1.21
N LEU A 68 -0.43 -13.45 2.43
CA LEU A 68 -1.25 -12.60 3.30
C LEU A 68 -1.11 -11.13 2.90
N ALA A 69 0.09 -10.71 2.50
CA ALA A 69 0.36 -9.36 2.05
C ALA A 69 -0.44 -9.03 0.78
N GLY A 70 -0.50 -9.94 -0.20
CA GLY A 70 -1.26 -9.77 -1.44
C GLY A 70 -2.75 -9.55 -1.20
N ILE A 71 -3.37 -10.40 -0.37
CA ILE A 71 -4.77 -10.24 0.07
C ILE A 71 -4.96 -8.89 0.78
N GLY A 72 -4.03 -8.51 1.66
CA GLY A 72 -4.04 -7.25 2.38
C GLY A 72 -3.98 -6.04 1.46
N TYR A 73 -3.09 -6.05 0.47
CA TYR A 73 -2.95 -4.97 -0.52
C TYR A 73 -4.17 -4.86 -1.43
N ARG A 74 -4.75 -5.98 -1.87
CA ARG A 74 -6.00 -5.98 -2.64
C ARG A 74 -7.14 -5.36 -1.83
N LYS A 75 -7.22 -5.64 -0.53
CA LYS A 75 -8.20 -5.03 0.37
C LYS A 75 -7.92 -3.54 0.58
N ALA A 76 -6.67 -3.15 0.80
CA ALA A 76 -6.29 -1.75 0.97
C ALA A 76 -6.72 -0.91 -0.25
N LEU A 77 -6.43 -1.38 -1.46
CA LEU A 77 -6.83 -0.72 -2.71
C LEU A 77 -8.34 -0.47 -2.79
N GLU A 78 -9.15 -1.42 -2.31
CA GLU A 78 -10.61 -1.26 -2.32
C GLU A 78 -11.08 -0.10 -1.44
N TYR A 79 -10.57 -0.02 -0.21
CA TYR A 79 -10.90 1.06 0.70
C TYR A 79 -10.42 2.40 0.15
N LEU A 80 -9.19 2.49 -0.34
CA LEU A 80 -8.64 3.72 -0.92
C LEU A 80 -9.53 4.29 -2.02
N ILE A 81 -9.86 3.46 -3.02
CA ILE A 81 -10.64 3.92 -4.16
C ILE A 81 -12.08 4.24 -3.78
N LYS A 82 -12.72 3.40 -2.97
CA LYS A 82 -14.12 3.62 -2.57
C LYS A 82 -14.23 4.88 -1.72
N ASP A 83 -13.35 5.07 -0.74
CA ASP A 83 -13.35 6.25 0.13
C ASP A 83 -13.01 7.52 -0.66
N TYR A 84 -12.07 7.45 -1.61
CA TYR A 84 -11.82 8.54 -2.54
C TYR A 84 -13.07 8.89 -3.36
N CYS A 85 -13.74 7.89 -3.95
CA CYS A 85 -14.97 8.09 -4.73
C CYS A 85 -16.11 8.67 -3.87
N ILE A 86 -16.21 8.29 -2.60
CA ILE A 86 -17.19 8.83 -1.66
C ILE A 86 -16.86 10.29 -1.34
N SER A 87 -15.59 10.65 -1.16
CA SER A 87 -15.20 12.04 -0.89
C SER A 87 -15.53 13.00 -2.04
N ILE A 88 -15.54 12.52 -3.28
CA ILE A 88 -15.94 13.31 -4.46
C ILE A 88 -17.45 13.28 -4.75
N LYS A 89 -18.15 12.21 -4.35
CA LYS A 89 -19.60 12.01 -4.59
C LYS A 89 -20.28 11.39 -3.35
N PRO A 90 -20.42 12.16 -2.25
CA PRO A 90 -21.00 11.66 -1.01
C PRO A 90 -22.46 11.20 -1.18
N GLU A 91 -23.19 11.77 -2.13
CA GLU A 91 -24.57 11.38 -2.46
C GLU A 91 -24.69 9.98 -3.08
N LYS A 92 -23.57 9.35 -3.46
CA LYS A 92 -23.51 8.00 -4.04
C LYS A 92 -22.89 6.97 -3.09
N GLU A 93 -22.74 7.30 -1.81
CA GLU A 93 -22.02 6.46 -0.84
C GLU A 93 -22.51 5.01 -0.78
N GLU A 94 -23.83 4.79 -0.65
CA GLU A 94 -24.39 3.43 -0.58
C GLU A 94 -24.14 2.63 -1.86
N ASP A 95 -24.26 3.27 -3.03
CA ASP A 95 -23.98 2.64 -4.32
C ASP A 95 -22.48 2.31 -4.46
N ILE A 96 -21.59 3.20 -4.03
CA ILE A 96 -20.14 2.97 -4.08
C ILE A 96 -19.73 1.82 -3.16
N LYS A 97 -20.29 1.77 -1.93
CA LYS A 97 -19.97 0.71 -0.95
C LYS A 97 -20.44 -0.66 -1.43
N SER A 98 -21.66 -0.75 -1.96
CA SER A 98 -22.29 -2.01 -2.36
C SER A 98 -21.78 -2.59 -3.69
N ASN A 99 -21.24 -1.76 -4.59
CA ASN A 99 -20.74 -2.24 -5.87
C ASN A 99 -19.33 -2.84 -5.80
N GLN A 100 -19.03 -3.67 -6.81
CA GLN A 100 -17.69 -4.21 -7.04
C GLN A 100 -16.72 -3.09 -7.42
N LEU A 101 -15.48 -3.20 -6.92
CA LEU A 101 -14.43 -2.18 -7.11
C LEU A 101 -14.21 -1.78 -8.58
N SER A 102 -14.16 -2.73 -9.52
CA SER A 102 -14.01 -2.41 -10.95
C SER A 102 -15.14 -1.53 -11.50
N ARG A 103 -16.38 -1.75 -11.03
CA ARG A 103 -17.53 -0.93 -11.43
C ARG A 103 -17.42 0.48 -10.82
N VAL A 104 -16.99 0.57 -9.57
CA VAL A 104 -16.74 1.85 -8.91
C VAL A 104 -15.70 2.66 -9.69
N ILE A 105 -14.56 2.05 -10.02
CA ILE A 105 -13.50 2.69 -10.81
C ILE A 105 -14.04 3.23 -12.14
N ASN A 106 -14.75 2.39 -12.89
CA ASN A 106 -15.21 2.76 -14.23
C ASN A 106 -16.24 3.90 -14.22
N ASN A 107 -17.10 3.94 -13.20
CA ASN A 107 -18.22 4.88 -13.12
C ASN A 107 -17.87 6.20 -12.41
N TYR A 108 -16.95 6.17 -11.44
CA TYR A 108 -16.73 7.30 -10.53
C TYR A 108 -15.35 7.95 -10.66
N VAL A 109 -14.33 7.22 -11.13
CA VAL A 109 -13.02 7.80 -11.40
C VAL A 109 -13.05 8.49 -12.77
N THR A 110 -12.73 9.78 -12.82
CA THR A 110 -12.74 10.56 -14.05
C THR A 110 -11.35 10.70 -14.67
N ASP A 111 -10.31 10.87 -13.85
CA ASP A 111 -8.93 10.93 -14.31
C ASP A 111 -8.51 9.60 -14.96
N GLU A 112 -8.04 9.67 -16.20
CA GLU A 112 -7.75 8.49 -17.01
C GLU A 112 -6.51 7.73 -16.50
N ASN A 113 -5.51 8.44 -15.99
CA ASN A 113 -4.30 7.82 -15.44
C ASN A 113 -4.61 7.09 -14.13
N LEU A 114 -5.36 7.73 -13.23
CA LEU A 114 -5.85 7.10 -12.01
C LEU A 114 -6.69 5.87 -12.32
N LYS A 115 -7.64 5.97 -13.26
CA LYS A 115 -8.49 4.85 -13.69
C LYS A 115 -7.65 3.69 -14.23
N ASN A 116 -6.64 3.99 -15.04
CA ASN A 116 -5.77 2.99 -15.64
C ASN A 116 -4.88 2.28 -14.61
N CYS A 117 -4.32 3.02 -13.65
CA CYS A 117 -3.51 2.45 -12.57
C CYS A 117 -4.38 1.60 -11.64
N ALA A 118 -5.53 2.13 -11.22
CA ALA A 118 -6.45 1.44 -10.31
C ALA A 118 -6.96 0.13 -10.93
N ASN A 119 -7.38 0.12 -12.20
CA ASN A 119 -7.83 -1.10 -12.86
C ASN A 119 -6.73 -2.18 -12.93
N ARG A 120 -5.48 -1.80 -13.25
CA ARG A 120 -4.35 -2.74 -13.25
C ARG A 120 -4.06 -3.28 -11.85
N ALA A 121 -4.10 -2.42 -10.83
CA ALA A 121 -3.95 -2.83 -9.44
C ALA A 121 -5.06 -3.81 -9.01
N VAL A 122 -6.29 -3.62 -9.50
CA VAL A 122 -7.39 -4.57 -9.27
C VAL A 122 -7.13 -5.91 -9.95
N TRP A 123 -6.67 -5.90 -11.20
CA TRP A 123 -6.40 -7.15 -11.92
C TRP A 123 -5.32 -7.97 -11.24
N LEU A 124 -4.22 -7.33 -10.86
CA LEU A 124 -3.12 -8.00 -10.19
C LEU A 124 -3.47 -8.38 -8.76
N GLY A 125 -4.17 -7.52 -8.01
CA GLY A 125 -4.64 -7.87 -6.67
C GLY A 125 -5.69 -8.98 -6.66
N ASN A 126 -6.45 -9.18 -7.74
CA ASN A 126 -7.34 -10.33 -7.87
C ASN A 126 -6.53 -11.63 -8.05
N ASP A 127 -5.38 -11.61 -8.72
CA ASP A 127 -4.50 -12.76 -8.85
C ASP A 127 -3.90 -13.20 -7.51
N GLU A 128 -3.75 -12.27 -6.55
CA GLU A 128 -3.32 -12.57 -5.18
C GLU A 128 -4.42 -13.19 -4.30
N THR A 129 -5.63 -13.35 -4.82
CA THR A 129 -6.79 -13.89 -4.06
C THR A 129 -7.47 -15.07 -4.74
N HIS A 130 -7.28 -15.24 -6.04
CA HIS A 130 -7.87 -16.32 -6.81
C HIS A 130 -6.88 -17.45 -7.04
N TYR A 131 -7.43 -18.67 -7.20
CA TYR A 131 -6.62 -19.87 -7.43
C TYR A 131 -5.80 -19.84 -8.72
N ILE A 132 -6.31 -19.17 -9.77
CA ILE A 132 -5.67 -19.06 -11.07
C ILE A 132 -5.18 -17.62 -11.25
N ARG A 133 -3.87 -17.45 -11.42
CA ARG A 133 -3.25 -16.17 -11.79
C ARG A 133 -3.37 -15.95 -13.30
N LYS A 134 -3.63 -14.72 -13.72
CA LYS A 134 -3.74 -14.33 -15.13
C LYS A 134 -2.50 -13.58 -15.61
N TRP A 135 -1.81 -12.89 -14.70
CA TRP A 135 -0.66 -12.04 -14.97
C TRP A 135 0.61 -12.66 -14.38
N GLU A 136 1.02 -13.80 -14.92
CA GLU A 136 2.13 -14.62 -14.39
C GLU A 136 3.50 -13.92 -14.40
N ASN A 137 3.69 -12.91 -15.26
CA ASN A 137 4.92 -12.12 -15.35
C ASN A 137 4.95 -10.95 -14.35
N HIS A 138 3.96 -10.84 -13.47
CA HIS A 138 3.85 -9.79 -12.48
C HIS A 138 3.70 -10.36 -11.06
N ASP A 139 4.18 -9.59 -10.08
CA ASP A 139 4.28 -10.03 -8.70
C ASP A 139 3.72 -8.99 -7.70
N LEU A 140 3.88 -9.29 -6.42
CA LEU A 140 3.46 -8.43 -5.32
C LEU A 140 4.10 -7.03 -5.37
N LYS A 141 5.32 -6.92 -5.90
CA LYS A 141 6.02 -5.65 -6.04
C LYS A 141 5.37 -4.77 -7.10
N ASP A 142 4.96 -5.37 -8.22
CA ASP A 142 4.19 -4.66 -9.25
C ASP A 142 2.84 -4.17 -8.70
N LEU A 143 2.15 -4.99 -7.91
CA LEU A 143 0.89 -4.59 -7.25
C LEU A 143 1.10 -3.37 -6.35
N LYS A 144 2.16 -3.41 -5.53
CA LYS A 144 2.50 -2.32 -4.62
C LYS A 144 2.83 -1.03 -5.38
N ILE A 145 3.58 -1.11 -6.48
CA ILE A 145 3.86 0.04 -7.35
C ILE A 145 2.56 0.62 -7.93
N LEU A 146 1.64 -0.22 -8.40
CA LEU A 146 0.36 0.23 -8.95
C LEU A 146 -0.52 0.91 -7.87
N ILE A 147 -0.52 0.41 -6.63
CA ILE A 147 -1.19 1.06 -5.50
C ILE A 147 -0.53 2.42 -5.19
N GLN A 148 0.80 2.49 -5.18
CA GLN A 148 1.52 3.75 -4.95
C GLN A 148 1.24 4.79 -6.04
N LEU A 149 1.20 4.39 -7.31
CA LEU A 149 0.79 5.25 -8.42
C LEU A 149 -0.64 5.74 -8.23
N THR A 150 -1.55 4.85 -7.80
CA THR A 150 -2.95 5.19 -7.48
C THR A 150 -3.01 6.26 -6.38
N CYS A 151 -2.24 6.10 -5.29
CA CYS A 151 -2.12 7.12 -4.24
C CYS A 151 -1.62 8.45 -4.80
N ALA A 152 -0.53 8.45 -5.57
CA ALA A 152 0.05 9.68 -6.12
C ALA A 152 -0.93 10.45 -7.03
N TRP A 153 -1.72 9.75 -7.85
CA TRP A 153 -2.75 10.37 -8.68
C TRP A 153 -3.91 10.94 -7.86
N ILE A 154 -4.34 10.25 -6.81
CA ILE A 154 -5.36 10.77 -5.88
C ILE A 154 -4.85 12.02 -5.16
N GLU A 155 -3.63 11.97 -4.61
CA GLU A 155 -2.99 13.10 -3.95
C GLU A 155 -2.88 14.30 -4.89
N THR A 156 -2.40 14.09 -6.11
CA THR A 156 -2.31 15.12 -7.15
C THR A 156 -3.69 15.73 -7.44
N SER A 157 -4.73 14.91 -7.57
CA SER A 157 -6.10 15.37 -7.79
C SER A 157 -6.61 16.26 -6.65
N ILE A 158 -6.38 15.85 -5.40
CA ILE A 158 -6.80 16.58 -4.19
C ILE A 158 -6.06 17.91 -4.10
N LEU A 159 -4.74 17.90 -4.21
CA LEU A 159 -3.92 19.11 -4.12
C LEU A 159 -4.24 20.09 -5.25
N THR A 160 -4.41 19.59 -6.48
CA THR A 160 -4.81 20.43 -7.62
C THR A 160 -6.16 21.11 -7.36
N LYS A 161 -7.16 20.34 -6.88
CA LYS A 161 -8.48 20.90 -6.56
C LYS A 161 -8.38 21.95 -5.45
N LYS A 162 -7.59 21.69 -4.41
CA LYS A 162 -7.35 22.64 -3.31
C LYS A 162 -6.79 23.97 -3.82
N TYR A 163 -5.69 23.94 -4.57
CA TYR A 163 -5.05 25.16 -5.06
C TYR A 163 -5.87 25.90 -6.12
N ASN A 164 -6.64 25.18 -6.94
CA ASN A 164 -7.58 25.82 -7.87
C ASN A 164 -8.65 26.64 -7.16
N ILE A 165 -9.08 26.22 -5.96
CA ILE A 165 -10.04 26.96 -5.13
C ILE A 165 -9.35 28.10 -4.37
N GLU A 166 -8.20 27.83 -3.75
CA GLU A 166 -7.48 28.82 -2.92
C GLU A 166 -6.87 29.96 -3.74
N MET A 167 -6.48 29.70 -4.99
CA MET A 167 -5.82 30.66 -5.88
C MET A 167 -6.71 31.09 -7.05
N ASP A 168 -8.04 31.02 -6.88
CA ASP A 168 -8.97 31.43 -7.92
C ASP A 168 -8.82 32.94 -8.23
N ARG A 169 -8.60 33.25 -9.50
CA ARG A 169 -8.45 34.63 -9.98
C ARG A 169 -9.82 35.09 -10.45
N ASN A 170 -10.63 35.58 -9.51
CA ASN A 170 -11.83 36.37 -9.83
C ASN A 170 -11.51 37.50 -10.81
#